data_AF-A0A514LF10-F1
#
_entry.id   AF-A0A514LF10-F1
#
_cell.length_a   1.000
_cell.length_b   1.000
_cell.length_c   1.000
_cell.angle_alpha   90.00
_cell.angle_beta   90.00
_cell.angle_gamma   90.00
#
_symmetry.space_group_name_H-M   'P 1'
#
loop_
_entity.id
_entity.type
_entity.pdbx_description
1 polymer ?
#
loop_
_entity_poly.entity_id
_entity_poly.type
_entity_poly.pdbx_seq_one_letter_code
_entity_poly.pdbx_strand_id
1 'polypeptide(L)' 'MAMSESWMSDVDTLAPYLHMLSDREQRWVIEHAVHDQPPHMIAAKYNVSVETVKGWRKGALAKLKKYVK' A
#
# COMPACT_ATOMS: atom_id res chain seq x y z
N MET A 1 10.16 -25.10 6.16
CA MET A 1 9.19 -24.13 5.64
C MET A 1 9.57 -22.76 6.17
N ALA A 2 10.29 -21.96 5.39
CA ALA A 2 10.65 -20.59 5.77
C ALA A 2 10.34 -19.69 4.57
N MET A 3 9.17 -19.06 4.59
CA MET A 3 8.70 -18.16 3.53
C MET A 3 8.08 -16.87 4.10
N SER A 4 8.43 -16.46 5.33
CA SER A 4 7.60 -15.49 6.05
C SER A 4 8.32 -14.41 6.85
N GLU A 5 9.57 -14.04 6.53
CA GLU A 5 10.31 -13.03 7.32
C GLU A 5 10.68 -11.76 6.54
N SER A 6 10.83 -11.82 5.21
CA SER A 6 11.32 -10.67 4.43
C SER A 6 10.35 -9.48 4.39
N TRP A 7 9.04 -9.76 4.32
CA TRP A 7 8.02 -8.72 4.17
C TRP A 7 7.74 -7.93 5.46
N MET A 8 8.11 -8.47 6.62
CA MET A 8 8.00 -7.74 7.88
C MET A 8 9.00 -6.56 7.92
N SER A 9 10.16 -6.71 7.29
CA SER A 9 11.17 -5.64 7.19
C SER A 9 10.69 -4.48 6.31
N ASP A 10 10.06 -4.78 5.17
CA ASP A 10 9.51 -3.75 4.28
C ASP A 10 8.35 -2.99 4.93
N VAL A 11 7.47 -3.69 5.65
CA VAL A 11 6.39 -3.07 6.42
C VAL A 11 6.93 -2.20 7.54
N ASP A 12 7.94 -2.63 8.29
CA ASP A 12 8.52 -1.85 9.40
C ASP A 12 9.18 -0.56 8.88
N THR A 13 9.84 -0.64 7.72
CA THR A 13 10.43 0.52 7.04
C THR A 13 9.36 1.50 6.56
N LEU A 14 8.20 0.99 6.12
CA LEU A 14 7.07 1.81 5.66
C LEU A 14 6.16 2.27 6.80
N ALA A 15 6.20 1.62 7.96
CA ALA A 15 5.38 1.90 9.13
C ALA A 15 5.27 3.40 9.43
N PRO A 16 6.39 4.17 9.62
CA PRO A 16 6.36 5.61 9.89
C PRO A 16 5.47 6.41 8.91
N TYR A 17 5.45 5.99 7.65
CA TYR A 17 4.68 6.63 6.59
C TYR A 17 3.24 6.11 6.51
N LEU A 18 3.04 4.81 6.79
CA LEU A 18 1.73 4.19 6.87
C LEU A 18 0.85 4.87 7.92
N HIS A 19 1.37 5.26 9.09
CA HIS A 19 0.57 5.94 10.13
C HIS A 19 -0.08 7.25 9.66
N MET A 20 0.48 7.89 8.62
CA MET A 20 -0.03 9.16 8.08
C MET A 20 -1.06 8.96 6.95
N LEU A 21 -1.16 7.72 6.46
CA LEU A 21 -2.06 7.29 5.40
C LEU A 21 -3.39 6.84 6.02
N SER A 22 -4.48 7.04 5.29
CA SER A 22 -5.79 6.50 5.68
C SER A 22 -5.83 4.99 5.44
N ASP A 23 -6.70 4.24 6.12
CA ASP A 23 -6.77 2.77 6.04
C ASP A 23 -6.78 2.22 4.60
N ARG A 24 -7.45 2.93 3.69
CA ARG A 24 -7.55 2.56 2.27
C ARG A 24 -6.25 2.76 1.51
N GLU A 25 -5.53 3.84 1.83
CA GLU A 25 -4.24 4.17 1.25
C GLU A 25 -3.15 3.23 1.78
N GLN A 26 -3.16 2.94 3.09
CA GLN A 26 -2.28 1.94 3.69
C GLN A 26 -2.45 0.58 3.03
N ARG A 27 -3.69 0.12 2.82
CA ARG A 27 -3.95 -1.16 2.13
C ARG A 27 -3.34 -1.17 0.74
N TRP A 28 -3.50 -0.10 -0.04
CA TRP A 28 -2.86 -0.01 -1.35
C TRP A 28 -1.33 -0.10 -1.25
N VAL A 29 -0.72 0.65 -0.32
CA VAL A 29 0.73 0.64 -0.11
C VAL A 29 1.22 -0.75 0.30
N ILE A 30 0.57 -1.42 1.25
CA ILE A 30 0.96 -2.76 1.70
C ILE A 30 0.84 -3.74 0.52
N GLU A 31 -0.29 -3.79 -0.16
CA GLU A 31 -0.51 -4.75 -1.24
C GLU A 31 0.40 -4.50 -2.44
N HIS A 32 0.69 -3.24 -2.75
CA HIS A 32 1.57 -2.90 -3.86
C HIS A 32 3.05 -2.98 -3.49
N ALA A 33 3.47 -2.57 -2.29
CA ALA A 33 4.88 -2.52 -1.90
C ALA A 33 5.36 -3.85 -1.33
N VAL A 34 4.49 -4.61 -0.65
CA VAL A 34 4.83 -5.89 -0.01
C VAL A 34 4.53 -7.08 -0.92
N HIS A 35 3.39 -7.04 -1.61
CA HIS A 35 2.93 -8.16 -2.44
C HIS A 35 3.13 -7.93 -3.95
N ASP A 36 3.74 -6.80 -4.34
CA ASP A 36 3.96 -6.38 -5.74
C ASP A 36 2.68 -6.50 -6.60
N GLN A 37 1.50 -6.34 -5.97
CA GLN A 37 0.24 -6.61 -6.66
C GLN A 37 -0.17 -5.45 -7.56
N PRO A 38 -0.57 -5.76 -8.81
CA PRO A 38 -1.08 -4.74 -9.69
C PRO A 38 -2.48 -4.26 -9.23
N PRO A 39 -2.86 -3.01 -9.55
CA PRO A 39 -4.08 -2.40 -9.03
C PRO A 39 -5.37 -3.11 -9.42
N HIS A 40 -5.37 -3.91 -10.49
CA HIS A 40 -6.53 -4.75 -10.86
C HIS A 40 -6.69 -5.98 -9.94
N MET A 41 -5.59 -6.55 -9.45
CA MET A 41 -5.62 -7.65 -8.47
C MET A 41 -6.10 -7.14 -7.11
N ILE A 42 -5.60 -5.97 -6.69
CA ILE A 42 -6.06 -5.30 -5.45
C ILE A 42 -7.55 -4.96 -5.57
N ALA A 43 -7.99 -4.44 -6.71
CA ALA A 43 -9.40 -4.17 -6.97
C ALA A 43 -10.28 -5.42 -6.79
N ALA A 44 -9.87 -6.54 -7.40
CA ALA A 44 -10.57 -7.81 -7.27
C ALA A 44 -10.57 -8.34 -5.82
N LYS A 45 -9.42 -8.28 -5.13
CA LYS A 45 -9.23 -8.77 -3.75
C LYS A 45 -10.08 -8.01 -2.73
N TYR A 46 -10.20 -6.69 -2.89
CA TYR A 46 -10.97 -5.84 -1.99
C TYR A 46 -12.39 -5.54 -2.48
N ASN A 47 -12.82 -6.16 -3.59
CA ASN A 47 -14.13 -5.94 -4.22
C ASN A 47 -14.41 -4.45 -4.50
N VAL A 48 -13.40 -3.72 -4.97
CA VAL A 48 -13.50 -2.30 -5.33
C VAL A 48 -13.15 -2.11 -6.80
N SER A 49 -13.62 -1.02 -7.41
CA SER A 49 -13.23 -0.68 -8.78
C SER A 49 -11.75 -0.31 -8.88
N VAL A 50 -11.12 -0.58 -10.03
CA VAL A 50 -9.74 -0.16 -10.32
C VAL A 50 -9.56 1.35 -10.17
N GLU A 51 -10.60 2.14 -10.46
CA GLU A 51 -10.63 3.59 -10.23
C GLU A 51 -10.49 3.94 -8.75
N THR A 52 -11.15 3.20 -7.86
CA THR A 52 -11.04 3.36 -6.41
C THR A 52 -9.60 3.10 -5.95
N VAL A 53 -8.97 2.04 -6.45
CA VAL A 53 -7.55 1.74 -6.16
C VAL A 53 -6.62 2.82 -6.70
N LYS A 54 -6.89 3.37 -7.90
CA LYS A 54 -6.15 4.53 -8.43
C LYS A 54 -6.32 5.77 -7.53
N GLY A 55 -7.49 5.95 -6.93
CA GLY A 55 -7.74 6.98 -5.92
C GLY A 55 -6.87 6.79 -4.67
N TRP A 56 -6.80 5.55 -4.15
CA TRP A 56 -5.95 5.21 -3.01
C TRP A 56 -4.47 5.46 -3.32
N ARG A 57 -4.01 5.08 -4.52
CA ARG A 57 -2.65 5.38 -4.99
C ARG A 57 -2.36 6.87 -5.03
N LYS A 58 -3.26 7.69 -5.58
CA LYS A 58 -3.06 9.15 -5.68
C LYS A 58 -2.99 9.80 -4.30
N GLY A 59 -3.92 9.45 -3.40
CA GLY A 59 -3.92 9.96 -2.03
C GLY A 59 -2.66 9.53 -1.27
N ALA A 60 -2.28 8.26 -1.42
CA ALA A 60 -1.08 7.73 -0.79
C ALA A 60 0.18 8.44 -1.25
N LEU A 61 0.40 8.56 -2.56
CA LEU A 61 1.57 9.24 -3.13
C LEU A 61 1.59 10.73 -2.80
N ALA A 62 0.44 11.41 -2.79
CA ALA A 62 0.37 12.82 -2.43
C ALA A 62 0.81 13.06 -0.98
N LYS A 63 0.40 12.20 -0.05
CA LYS A 63 0.84 12.24 1.34
C LYS A 63 2.30 11.85 1.47
N LEU A 64 2.72 10.72 0.91
CA LEU A 64 4.12 10.26 0.94
C LEU A 64 5.08 11.33 0.42
N LYS A 65 4.76 11.97 -0.71
CA LYS A 65 5.56 13.06 -1.29
C LYS A 65 5.63 14.30 -0.40
N LYS A 66 4.63 14.53 0.46
CA LYS A 66 4.64 15.64 1.42
C LYS A 66 5.55 15.35 2.62
N TYR A 67 5.67 14.08 3.02
CA TYR A 67 6.41 13.66 4.20
C TYR A 67 7.83 13.17 3.90
N VAL A 68 8.11 12.73 2.67
CA VAL A 68 9.46 12.49 2.16
C VAL A 68 10.00 13.83 1.68
N LYS A 69 10.60 14.60 2.58
CA LYS A 69 11.31 15.84 2.28
C LYS A 69 12.70 15.82 2.92
#